data_AF-Q9K5G4-F1
#
_entry.id   AF-Q9K5G4-F1
#
_cell.length_a   1.000
_cell.length_b   1.000
_cell.length_c   1.000
_cell.angle_alpha   90.00
_cell.angle_beta   90.00
_cell.angle_gamma   90.00
#
_symmetry.space_group_name_H-M   'P 1'
#
loop_
_entity.id
_entity.type
_entity.pdbx_description
1 polymer ?
#
loop_
_entity_poly.entity_id
_entity_poly.type
_entity_poly.pdbx_seq_one_letter_code
_entity_poly.pdbx_strand_id
1 'polypeptide(L)'
;DIGTYRYRLAANGNGQWSLVGAKVPPAPKPAPQPGPQPPQPPQPPQPPQPQPQPQPEAPAPQPPAGRELSAAANAAVNTGGVGLASTLWYAESNALSKRLGELRLNP
;
A
#
# COMPACT_ATOMS: atom_id res chain seq x y z
N ASP A 1 51.87 -50.85 -19.63
CA ASP A 1 50.76 -51.56 -18.94
C ASP A 1 50.05 -52.46 -19.95
N ILE A 2 49.52 -53.60 -19.51
CA ILE A 2 48.72 -54.51 -20.36
C ILE A 2 47.46 -54.91 -19.57
N GLY A 3 46.29 -54.53 -20.05
CA GLY A 3 45.02 -54.75 -19.36
C GLY A 3 45.00 -54.11 -17.97
N THR A 4 44.61 -54.88 -16.95
CA THR A 4 44.61 -54.45 -15.55
C THR A 4 45.95 -54.66 -14.84
N TYR A 5 47.02 -54.99 -15.57
CA TYR A 5 48.33 -55.28 -15.00
C TYR A 5 49.38 -54.25 -15.43
N ARG A 6 50.16 -53.80 -14.44
CA ARG A 6 51.35 -52.97 -14.64
C ARG A 6 52.58 -53.85 -14.51
N TYR A 7 53.43 -53.81 -15.53
CA TYR A 7 54.64 -54.60 -15.60
C TYR A 7 55.86 -53.72 -15.39
N ARG A 8 56.83 -54.23 -14.62
CA ARG A 8 58.13 -53.58 -14.37
C ARG A 8 59.24 -54.62 -14.57
N LEU A 9 60.39 -54.17 -15.06
CA LEU A 9 61.56 -55.03 -15.21
C LEU A 9 62.28 -55.16 -13.87
N ALA A 10 62.58 -56.39 -13.44
CA ALA A 10 63.32 -56.67 -12.21
C ALA A 10 64.53 -57.57 -12.51
N ALA A 11 65.69 -57.24 -11.94
CA ALA A 11 66.88 -58.08 -12.02
C ALA A 11 66.86 -59.14 -10.91
N ASN A 12 67.15 -60.39 -11.26
CA ASN A 12 67.10 -61.52 -10.32
C ASN A 12 68.46 -61.83 -9.67
N GLY A 13 69.44 -60.91 -9.75
CA GLY A 13 70.77 -61.05 -9.12
C GLY A 13 71.76 -61.99 -9.82
N ASN A 14 71.30 -62.80 -10.78
CA ASN A 14 72.10 -63.75 -11.57
C ASN A 14 72.31 -63.30 -13.03
N GLY A 15 72.13 -62.01 -13.33
CA GLY A 15 72.19 -61.46 -14.68
C GLY A 15 70.93 -61.68 -15.53
N GLN A 16 69.92 -62.40 -15.01
CA GLN A 16 68.63 -62.52 -15.66
C GLN A 16 67.65 -61.42 -15.24
N TRP A 17 66.88 -60.96 -16.22
CA TRP A 17 65.83 -59.98 -16.05
C TRP A 17 64.48 -60.62 -16.26
N SER A 18 63.53 -60.34 -15.37
CA SER A 18 62.16 -60.83 -15.48
C SER A 18 61.16 -59.69 -15.43
N LEU A 19 60.05 -59.89 -16.12
CA LEU A 19 58.94 -58.94 -16.14
C LEU A 19 57.98 -59.27 -15.01
N VAL A 20 57.92 -58.41 -13.99
CA VAL A 20 57.04 -58.59 -12.84
C VAL A 20 55.78 -57.79 -13.07
N GLY A 21 54.65 -58.49 -13.18
CA GLY A 21 53.33 -57.90 -13.32
C GLY A 21 52.62 -57.79 -11.96
N ALA A 22 52.06 -56.62 -11.66
CA ALA A 22 51.18 -56.42 -10.52
C ALA A 22 49.81 -55.92 -11.00
N LYS A 23 48.74 -56.43 -10.37
CA LYS A 23 47.38 -55.99 -10.68
C LYS A 23 47.20 -54.55 -10.20
N VAL A 24 46.77 -53.68 -11.11
CA VAL A 24 46.46 -52.30 -10.81
C VAL A 24 45.19 -52.28 -9.95
N PRO A 25 45.20 -51.63 -8.77
CA PRO A 25 44.00 -51.48 -7.97
C PRO A 25 42.95 -50.66 -8.74
N PRO A 26 41.65 -50.93 -8.53
CA PRO A 26 40.59 -50.20 -9.20
C PRO A 26 40.65 -48.71 -8.83
N ALA A 27 40.22 -47.85 -9.74
CA ALA A 27 40.11 -46.43 -9.46
C ALA A 27 39.14 -46.19 -8.28
N PRO A 28 39.41 -45.17 -7.43
CA PRO A 28 38.47 -44.76 -6.39
C PRO A 28 37.11 -44.42 -6.99
N LYS A 29 36.03 -44.75 -6.27
CA LYS A 29 34.69 -44.30 -6.66
C LYS A 29 34.62 -42.77 -6.58
N PRO A 30 33.98 -42.09 -7.55
CA PRO A 30 33.71 -40.66 -7.45
C PRO A 30 32.97 -40.32 -6.16
N ALA A 31 33.25 -39.15 -5.60
CA ALA A 31 32.49 -38.64 -4.46
C ALA A 31 31.02 -38.40 -4.85
N PRO A 32 30.06 -38.60 -3.93
CA PRO A 32 28.67 -38.21 -4.17
C PRO A 32 28.57 -36.73 -4.52
N GLN A 33 27.67 -36.38 -5.44
CA GLN A 33 27.38 -34.98 -5.70
C GLN A 33 26.66 -34.35 -4.50
N PRO A 34 26.94 -33.07 -4.19
CA PRO A 34 26.17 -32.32 -3.21
C PRO A 34 24.67 -32.37 -3.55
N GLY A 35 23.83 -32.55 -2.54
CA GLY A 35 22.38 -32.49 -2.70
C GLY A 35 21.89 -31.08 -3.06
N PRO A 36 20.64 -30.94 -3.54
CA PRO A 36 20.05 -29.64 -3.82
C PRO A 36 19.99 -28.78 -2.56
N GLN A 37 20.30 -27.49 -2.70
CA GLN A 37 20.13 -26.52 -1.61
C GLN A 37 18.64 -26.31 -1.32
N PRO A 38 18.27 -26.07 -0.04
CA PRO A 38 16.91 -25.69 0.31
C PRO A 38 16.50 -24.39 -0.38
N PRO A 39 15.22 -24.21 -0.71
CA PRO A 39 14.71 -22.95 -1.23
C PRO A 39 14.92 -21.82 -0.21
N GLN A 40 15.20 -20.62 -0.72
CA GLN A 40 15.31 -19.43 0.12
C GLN A 40 13.94 -19.06 0.71
N PRO A 41 13.89 -18.56 1.96
CA PRO A 41 12.65 -18.08 2.53
C PRO A 41 12.10 -16.87 1.74
N PRO A 42 10.77 -16.66 1.72
CA PRO A 42 10.16 -15.49 1.11
C PRO A 42 10.70 -14.19 1.71
N GLN A 43 10.88 -13.17 0.88
CA GLN A 43 11.17 -11.84 1.40
C GLN A 43 9.95 -11.26 2.14
N PRO A 44 10.17 -10.50 3.22
CA PRO A 44 9.09 -9.83 3.93
C PRO A 44 8.40 -8.79 3.03
N PRO A 45 7.09 -8.54 3.24
CA PRO A 45 6.37 -7.52 2.51
C PRO A 45 6.96 -6.13 2.76
N GLN A 46 6.99 -5.31 1.71
CA GLN A 46 7.41 -3.92 1.80
C GLN A 46 6.38 -3.12 2.63
N PRO A 47 6.81 -2.13 3.42
CA PRO A 47 5.90 -1.27 4.15
C PRO A 47 5.02 -0.45 3.18
N PRO A 48 3.79 -0.08 3.57
CA PRO A 48 2.93 0.79 2.78
C PRO A 48 3.60 2.14 2.53
N GLN A 49 3.41 2.71 1.34
CA GLN A 49 3.86 4.06 1.08
C GLN A 49 3.03 5.10 1.86
N PRO A 50 3.64 6.21 2.31
CA PRO A 50 2.92 7.29 2.95
C PRO A 50 1.84 7.86 2.02
N GLN A 51 0.65 8.13 2.57
CA GLN A 51 -0.38 8.83 1.81
C GLN A 51 0.03 10.30 1.58
N PRO A 52 -0.28 10.87 0.40
CA PRO A 52 -0.09 12.29 0.14
C PRO A 52 -0.81 13.13 1.20
N GLN A 53 -0.14 14.14 1.74
CA GLN A 53 -0.78 15.08 2.64
C GLN A 53 -1.80 15.94 1.86
N PRO A 54 -2.94 16.28 2.48
CA PRO A 54 -3.88 17.24 1.91
C PRO A 54 -3.16 18.55 1.58
N GLN A 55 -3.37 19.06 0.37
CA GLN A 55 -2.89 20.41 0.03
C GLN A 55 -3.67 21.44 0.85
N PRO A 56 -3.02 22.53 1.31
CA PRO A 56 -3.71 23.64 1.95
C PRO A 56 -4.84 24.14 1.04
N GLU A 57 -6.03 24.31 1.61
CA GLU A 57 -7.14 24.93 0.91
C GLU A 57 -6.77 26.35 0.48
N ALA A 58 -7.11 26.70 -0.76
CA ALA A 58 -6.91 28.05 -1.25
C ALA A 58 -7.71 29.04 -0.38
N PRO A 59 -7.17 30.23 -0.07
CA PRO A 59 -7.91 31.25 0.66
C PRO A 59 -9.25 31.54 -0.01
N ALA A 60 -10.31 31.59 0.77
CA ALA A 60 -11.62 31.99 0.27
C ALA A 60 -11.52 33.38 -0.40
N PRO A 61 -12.22 33.61 -1.53
CA PRO A 61 -12.28 34.93 -2.16
C PRO A 61 -12.72 35.97 -1.14
N GLN A 62 -11.93 37.03 -0.97
CA GLN A 62 -12.35 38.15 -0.14
C GLN A 62 -13.56 38.84 -0.79
N PRO A 63 -14.63 39.12 -0.04
CA PRO A 63 -15.72 39.91 -0.56
C PRO A 63 -15.18 41.29 -1.00
N PRO A 64 -15.67 41.84 -2.12
CA PRO A 64 -15.21 43.13 -2.60
C PRO A 64 -15.40 44.18 -1.50
N ALA A 65 -14.31 44.84 -1.12
CA ALA A 65 -14.36 45.92 -0.16
C ALA A 65 -15.24 47.06 -0.68
N GLY A 66 -16.28 47.43 0.07
CA GLY A 66 -16.99 48.70 -0.12
C GLY A 66 -18.07 48.74 -1.20
N ARG A 67 -18.79 47.64 -1.47
CA ARG A 67 -20.08 47.75 -2.20
C ARG A 67 -21.15 48.34 -1.28
N GLU A 68 -21.13 49.66 -1.14
CA GLU A 68 -22.27 50.43 -0.66
C GLU A 68 -23.46 50.13 -1.59
N LEU A 69 -24.54 49.59 -1.03
CA LEU A 69 -25.78 49.42 -1.79
C LEU A 69 -26.26 50.81 -2.24
N SER A 70 -26.62 50.95 -3.52
CA SER A 70 -27.25 52.17 -4.02
C SER A 70 -28.47 52.52 -3.14
N ALA A 71 -28.80 53.81 -3.00
CA ALA A 71 -29.93 54.25 -2.19
C ALA A 71 -31.24 53.50 -2.50
N ALA A 72 -31.49 53.19 -3.78
CA ALA A 72 -32.63 52.37 -4.20
C ALA A 72 -32.56 50.91 -3.72
N ALA A 73 -31.38 50.29 -3.72
CA ALA A 73 -31.20 48.93 -3.23
C ALA A 73 -31.34 48.86 -1.70
N ASN A 74 -30.80 49.86 -0.98
CA ASN A 74 -31.02 50.00 0.46
C ASN A 74 -32.50 50.23 0.80
N ALA A 75 -33.21 51.06 0.04
CA ALA A 75 -34.64 51.27 0.21
C ALA A 75 -35.43 49.97 -0.04
N ALA A 76 -35.13 49.24 -1.11
CA ALA A 76 -35.79 47.98 -1.42
C ALA A 76 -35.59 46.91 -0.33
N VAL A 77 -34.38 46.79 0.22
CA VAL A 77 -34.10 45.87 1.34
C VAL A 77 -34.86 46.28 2.60
N ASN A 78 -34.88 47.58 2.94
CA ASN A 78 -35.60 48.06 4.11
C ASN A 78 -37.13 47.91 3.96
N THR A 79 -37.69 48.19 2.79
CA THR A 79 -39.13 48.06 2.54
C THR A 79 -39.56 46.59 2.43
N GLY A 80 -38.81 45.77 1.69
CA GLY A 80 -39.10 44.35 1.50
C GLY A 80 -38.88 43.53 2.77
N GLY A 81 -37.81 43.80 3.52
CA GLY A 81 -37.49 43.09 4.76
C GLY A 81 -38.51 43.32 5.87
N VAL A 82 -38.98 44.56 6.06
CA VAL A 82 -39.97 44.89 7.09
C VAL A 82 -41.37 44.37 6.74
N GLY A 83 -41.76 44.43 5.45
CA GLY A 83 -43.06 43.92 4.99
C GLY A 83 -43.17 42.38 5.05
N LEU A 84 -42.09 41.67 4.73
CA LEU A 84 -42.10 40.20 4.77
C LEU A 84 -41.97 39.65 6.20
N ALA A 85 -41.14 40.26 7.05
CA ALA A 85 -40.99 39.81 8.44
C ALA A 85 -42.30 39.94 9.24
N SER A 86 -43.05 41.02 9.04
CA SER A 86 -44.33 41.23 9.70
C SER A 86 -45.39 40.22 9.23
N THR A 87 -45.48 39.96 7.92
CA THR A 87 -46.45 38.98 7.38
C THR A 87 -46.13 37.55 7.82
N LEU A 88 -44.85 37.14 7.84
CA LEU A 88 -44.44 35.85 8.39
C LEU A 88 -44.77 35.74 9.88
N TRP A 89 -44.44 36.76 10.67
CA TRP A 89 -44.72 36.77 12.12
C TRP A 89 -46.22 36.59 12.42
N TYR A 90 -47.08 37.30 11.69
CA TYR A 90 -48.52 37.15 11.85
C TYR A 90 -49.01 35.76 11.41
N ALA A 91 -48.47 35.20 10.34
CA ALA A 91 -48.83 33.86 9.89
C ALA A 91 -48.46 32.79 10.93
N GLU A 92 -47.25 32.85 11.47
CA GLU A 92 -46.77 31.93 12.50
C GLU A 92 -47.54 32.09 13.82
N SER A 93 -47.80 33.33 14.25
CA SER A 93 -48.58 33.60 15.46
C SER A 93 -50.01 33.06 15.37
N ASN A 94 -50.66 33.21 14.22
CA ASN A 94 -51.99 32.64 13.99
C ASN A 94 -51.97 31.11 14.00
N ALA A 95 -50.96 30.49 13.39
CA ALA A 95 -50.80 29.04 13.39
C ALA A 95 -50.59 28.50 14.82
N LEU A 96 -49.76 29.16 15.62
CA LEU A 96 -49.54 28.81 17.03
C LEU A 96 -50.83 28.97 17.85
N SER A 97 -51.54 30.08 17.67
CA SER A 97 -52.81 30.33 18.38
C SER A 97 -53.85 29.26 18.07
N LYS A 98 -53.92 28.77 16.81
CA LYS A 98 -54.82 27.67 16.44
C LYS A 98 -54.42 26.36 17.12
N ARG A 99 -53.15 25.98 17.06
CA ARG A 99 -52.66 24.74 17.68
C ARG A 99 -52.88 24.72 19.19
N LEU A 100 -52.63 25.85 19.87
CA LEU A 100 -52.88 25.97 21.32
C LEU A 100 -54.38 25.93 21.65
N GLY A 101 -55.23 26.52 20.79
CA GLY A 101 -56.68 26.42 20.91
C GLY A 101 -57.19 24.99 20.77
N GLU A 102 -56.71 24.26 19.77
CA GLU A 102 -57.06 22.84 19.54
C GLU A 102 -56.62 21.95 20.70
N LEU A 103 -55.40 22.12 21.22
CA LEU A 103 -54.91 21.37 22.39
C LEU A 103 -55.74 21.63 23.65
N ARG A 104 -56.23 22.87 23.82
CA ARG A 104 -57.06 23.24 24.98
C ARG A 104 -58.47 22.66 24.90
N LEU A 105 -58.99 22.44 23.70
CA LEU A 105 -60.34 21.91 23.47
C LEU A 105 -60.38 20.39 23.35
N ASN A 106 -59.23 19.73 23.15
CA ASN A 106 -59.11 18.28 23.03
C ASN A 106 -57.93 17.75 23.89
N PRO A 107 -58.06 17.77 25.23
CA PRO A 107 -57.01 17.35 26.17
C PRO A 107 -56.73 15.85 26.17
#